data_AF-A0A926TWF6-F1
#
_entry.id   AF-A0A926TWF6-F1
#
_cell.length_a   1.000
_cell.length_b   1.000
_cell.length_c   1.000
_cell.angle_alpha   90.00
_cell.angle_beta   90.00
_cell.angle_gamma   90.00
#
_symmetry.space_group_name_H-M   'P 1'
#
loop_
_entity.id
_entity.type
_entity.pdbx_description
1 polymer ?
#
loop_
_entity_poly.entity_id
_entity_poly.type
_entity_poly.pdbx_seq_one_letter_code
_entity_poly.pdbx_strand_id
1 'polypeptide(L)'
;MTQTIQFRKLNMFLEGVTSDFPYESIYESLKLLLRGTEKDSAEYVEKYFEFVRVPYVQIKVSQVEQLIPDFYKTVEYPLFDPKKTTFFMMDHKIWNGVQRITEGLLKDAILQEEKLDSKLKKTTGIAKDYDLLLELHTKKILFVNIF
;
A
#
# COMPACT_ATOMS: atom_id res chain seq x y z
N MET A 1 -10.00 14.12 -11.37
CA MET A 1 -9.33 14.33 -10.06
C MET A 1 -8.21 13.31 -9.96
N THR A 2 -7.04 13.70 -9.46
CA THR A 2 -5.87 12.80 -9.41
C THR A 2 -5.83 12.13 -8.04
N GLN A 3 -6.34 10.91 -7.95
CA GLN A 3 -6.37 10.15 -6.70
C GLN A 3 -4.98 9.61 -6.35
N THR A 4 -4.69 9.50 -5.05
CA THR A 4 -3.41 8.99 -4.54
C THR A 4 -3.61 7.74 -3.69
N ILE A 5 -2.61 6.85 -3.75
CA ILE A 5 -2.52 5.68 -2.90
C ILE A 5 -1.94 6.11 -1.56
N GLN A 6 -2.68 5.84 -0.48
CA GLN A 6 -2.18 5.94 0.89
C GLN A 6 -1.89 4.56 1.43
N PHE A 7 -0.73 4.39 2.04
CA PHE A 7 -0.30 3.14 2.65
C PHE A 7 -0.66 3.13 4.13
N ARG A 8 -1.14 1.99 4.62
CA ARG A 8 -1.43 1.77 6.03
C ARG A 8 -0.86 0.45 6.53
N LYS A 9 -0.45 0.42 7.80
CA LYS A 9 0.04 -0.75 8.52
C LYS A 9 -1.04 -1.27 9.45
N LEU A 10 -1.34 -2.56 9.37
CA LEU A 10 -2.19 -3.23 10.36
C LEU A 10 -1.44 -3.41 11.69
N ASN A 11 -2.08 -3.04 12.80
CA ASN A 11 -1.51 -3.13 14.16
C ASN A 11 -2.20 -4.19 15.06
N MET A 12 -3.15 -4.97 14.55
CA MET A 12 -3.89 -5.96 15.36
C MET A 12 -3.19 -7.31 15.53
N PHE A 13 -2.42 -7.75 14.53
CA PHE A 13 -1.77 -9.06 14.56
C PHE A 13 -0.29 -8.94 14.90
N LEU A 14 0.24 -9.94 15.60
CA LEU A 14 1.68 -10.09 15.82
C LEU A 14 2.34 -10.37 14.46
N GLU A 15 3.39 -9.62 14.13
CA GLU A 15 4.07 -9.71 12.83
C GLU A 15 4.63 -11.11 12.54
N GLY A 16 5.09 -11.82 13.57
CA GLY A 16 5.58 -13.19 13.43
C GLY A 16 4.47 -14.20 13.07
N VAL A 17 3.21 -13.90 13.41
CA VAL A 17 2.08 -14.76 13.07
C VAL A 17 1.71 -14.56 11.61
N THR A 18 1.60 -13.31 11.13
CA THR A 18 1.13 -13.02 9.77
C THR A 18 2.09 -13.50 8.67
N SER A 19 3.39 -13.52 8.95
CA SER A 19 4.41 -14.03 8.00
C SER A 19 4.23 -15.51 7.65
N ASP A 20 3.73 -16.33 8.57
CA ASP A 20 3.65 -17.79 8.40
C ASP A 20 2.38 -18.28 7.69
N PHE A 21 1.33 -17.46 7.62
CA PHE A 21 0.06 -17.84 6.99
C PHE A 21 -0.06 -17.35 5.55
N PRO A 22 -0.78 -18.06 4.67
CA PRO A 22 -1.12 -17.56 3.34
C PRO A 22 -1.83 -16.20 3.40
N TYR A 23 -1.64 -15.42 2.35
CA TYR A 23 -2.18 -14.06 2.24
C TYR A 23 -3.72 -14.05 2.34
N GLU A 24 -4.36 -14.99 1.66
CA GLU A 24 -5.81 -15.20 1.65
C GLU A 24 -6.34 -15.53 3.05
N SER A 25 -5.58 -16.30 3.85
CA SER A 25 -5.97 -16.65 5.22
C SER A 25 -5.95 -15.43 6.15
N ILE A 26 -4.95 -14.56 6.02
CA ILE A 26 -4.88 -13.31 6.78
C ILE A 26 -6.04 -12.39 6.40
N TYR A 27 -6.29 -12.24 5.10
CA TYR A 27 -7.37 -11.41 4.58
C TYR A 27 -8.75 -11.88 5.07
N GLU A 28 -9.08 -13.17 4.91
CA GLU A 28 -10.38 -13.70 5.34
C GLU A 28 -10.55 -13.63 6.87
N SER A 29 -9.48 -13.83 7.64
CA SER A 29 -9.50 -13.68 9.10
C SER A 29 -9.84 -12.24 9.52
N LEU A 30 -9.24 -11.24 8.86
CA LEU A 30 -9.55 -9.83 9.13
C LEU A 30 -10.97 -9.47 8.73
N LYS A 31 -11.43 -9.97 7.58
CA LYS A 31 -12.79 -9.74 7.10
C LYS A 31 -13.83 -10.31 8.07
N LEU A 32 -13.56 -11.49 8.64
CA LEU A 32 -14.40 -12.08 9.68
C LEU A 32 -14.36 -11.26 10.98
N LEU A 33 -13.17 -10.82 11.40
CA LEU A 33 -12.98 -10.02 12.61
C LEU A 33 -13.72 -8.67 12.55
N LEU A 34 -13.76 -8.06 11.37
CA LEU A 34 -14.35 -6.75 11.13
C LEU A 34 -15.79 -6.82 10.58
N ARG A 35 -16.37 -8.01 10.50
CA ARG A 35 -17.74 -8.20 10.02
C ARG A 35 -18.74 -7.43 10.88
N GLY A 36 -19.65 -6.70 10.24
CA GLY A 36 -20.66 -5.88 10.94
C GLY A 36 -20.20 -4.47 11.29
N THR A 37 -18.94 -4.11 10.97
CA THR A 37 -18.36 -2.78 11.22
C THR A 37 -18.41 -1.87 10.00
N GLU A 38 -19.08 -2.28 8.92
CA GLU A 38 -19.01 -1.63 7.61
C GLU A 38 -19.56 -0.21 7.62
N LYS A 39 -20.55 0.08 8.50
CA LYS A 39 -21.13 1.41 8.66
C LYS A 39 -20.15 2.42 9.28
N ASP A 40 -19.21 1.92 10.08
CA ASP A 40 -18.24 2.72 10.84
C ASP A 40 -16.80 2.44 10.36
N SER A 41 -16.65 1.96 9.12
CA SER A 41 -15.36 1.53 8.55
C SER A 41 -14.22 2.53 8.73
N ALA A 42 -14.49 3.84 8.63
CA ALA A 42 -13.48 4.88 8.87
C ALA A 42 -12.93 4.86 10.32
N GLU A 43 -13.80 4.67 11.33
CA GLU A 43 -13.38 4.56 12.73
C GLU A 43 -12.50 3.33 12.93
N TYR A 44 -12.89 2.20 12.35
CA TYR A 44 -12.15 0.95 12.45
C TYR A 44 -10.81 1.00 11.72
N VAL A 45 -10.74 1.71 10.57
CA VAL A 45 -9.48 1.99 9.88
C VAL A 45 -8.55 2.79 10.79
N GLU A 46 -9.02 3.91 11.35
CA GLU A 46 -8.18 4.73 12.24
C GLU A 46 -7.78 4.01 13.53
N LYS A 47 -8.64 3.13 14.05
CA LYS A 47 -8.38 2.38 15.28
C LYS A 47 -7.32 1.29 15.11
N TYR A 48 -7.31 0.61 13.97
CA TYR A 48 -6.53 -0.62 13.77
C TYR A 48 -5.43 -0.51 12.72
N PHE A 49 -5.41 0.58 11.95
CA PHE A 49 -4.47 0.78 10.86
C PHE A 49 -3.79 2.14 10.95
N GLU A 50 -2.47 2.10 11.05
CA GLU A 50 -1.63 3.28 11.15
C GLU A 50 -1.18 3.76 9.77
N PHE A 51 -1.11 5.08 9.57
CA PHE A 51 -0.59 5.65 8.34
C PHE A 51 0.91 5.39 8.18
N VAL A 52 1.32 4.87 7.02
CA VAL A 52 2.72 4.64 6.69
C VAL A 52 3.26 5.84 5.93
N ARG A 53 4.17 6.58 6.57
CA ARG A 53 4.72 7.81 6.00
C ARG A 53 5.84 7.51 5.00
N VAL A 54 5.53 7.66 3.72
CA VAL A 54 6.48 7.53 2.58
C VAL A 54 6.58 8.84 1.79
N PRO A 55 7.37 9.82 2.24
CA PRO A 55 7.42 11.15 1.64
C PRO A 55 8.03 11.18 0.23
N TYR A 56 8.81 10.18 -0.17
CA TYR A 56 9.50 10.08 -1.45
C TYR A 56 8.79 9.12 -2.43
N VAL A 57 8.08 8.10 -1.94
CA VAL A 57 7.28 7.18 -2.77
C VAL A 57 5.81 7.63 -2.76
N GLN A 58 5.51 8.63 -3.58
CA GLN A 58 4.15 9.09 -3.82
C GLN A 58 3.59 8.46 -5.10
N ILE A 59 2.53 7.67 -4.96
CA ILE A 59 1.94 6.91 -6.06
C ILE A 59 0.54 7.41 -6.36
N LYS A 60 0.32 7.81 -7.60
CA LYS A 60 -1.01 8.16 -8.12
C LYS A 60 -1.71 6.90 -8.61
N VAL A 61 -3.02 6.84 -8.40
CA VAL A 61 -3.84 5.73 -8.90
C VAL A 61 -3.67 5.55 -10.41
N SER A 62 -3.64 6.65 -11.16
CA SER A 62 -3.45 6.63 -12.61
C SER A 62 -2.15 5.96 -13.07
N GLN A 63 -1.10 5.98 -12.25
CA GLN A 63 0.16 5.29 -12.57
C GLN A 63 0.00 3.78 -12.40
N VAL A 64 -0.79 3.34 -11.41
CA VAL A 64 -1.08 1.92 -11.20
C VAL A 64 -2.04 1.40 -12.27
N GLU A 65 -3.06 2.17 -12.64
CA GLU A 65 -4.01 1.81 -13.73
C GLU A 65 -3.33 1.60 -15.09
N GLN A 66 -2.25 2.35 -15.36
CA GLN A 66 -1.45 2.16 -16.58
C GLN A 66 -0.71 0.81 -16.60
N LEU A 67 -0.39 0.26 -15.43
CA LEU A 67 0.33 -1.01 -15.29
C LEU A 67 -0.62 -2.19 -15.07
N ILE A 68 -1.80 -1.93 -14.49
CA ILE A 68 -2.81 -2.93 -14.13
C ILE A 68 -4.14 -2.49 -14.76
N PRO A 69 -4.40 -2.91 -16.02
CA PRO A 69 -5.71 -2.75 -16.63
C PRO A 69 -6.75 -3.42 -15.73
N ASP A 70 -7.87 -2.75 -15.45
CA ASP A 70 -8.86 -3.18 -14.46
C ASP A 70 -8.39 -3.19 -12.99
N PHE A 71 -7.50 -2.28 -12.59
CA PHE A 71 -7.06 -2.09 -11.20
C PHE A 71 -8.22 -2.17 -10.19
N TYR A 72 -9.32 -1.44 -10.41
CA TYR A 72 -10.48 -1.47 -9.52
C TYR A 72 -11.23 -2.82 -9.45
N LYS A 73 -11.15 -3.66 -10.49
CA LYS A 73 -11.65 -5.04 -10.42
C LYS A 73 -10.64 -5.95 -9.73
N THR A 74 -9.35 -5.66 -9.88
CA THR A 74 -8.28 -6.39 -9.18
C THR A 74 -8.33 -6.16 -7.67
N VAL A 75 -8.86 -5.01 -7.23
CA VAL A 75 -9.21 -4.70 -5.82
C VAL A 75 -10.44 -5.51 -5.36
N GLU A 76 -10.64 -6.73 -5.86
CA GLU A 76 -11.78 -7.65 -5.63
C GLU A 76 -12.03 -8.01 -4.14
N TYR A 77 -11.20 -7.48 -3.23
CA TYR A 77 -11.13 -7.79 -1.81
C TYR A 77 -11.08 -6.52 -0.93
N PRO A 78 -12.07 -5.60 -1.00
CA PRO A 78 -12.15 -4.54 -0.01
C PRO A 78 -12.46 -5.16 1.36
N LEU A 79 -11.77 -4.67 2.39
CA LEU A 79 -11.91 -5.18 3.76
C LEU A 79 -13.32 -4.88 4.33
N PHE A 80 -13.95 -3.81 3.84
CA PHE A 80 -15.30 -3.37 4.17
C PHE A 80 -16.20 -3.38 2.93
N ASP A 81 -17.38 -2.76 3.03
CA ASP A 81 -18.34 -2.68 1.92
C ASP A 81 -17.67 -2.14 0.63
N PRO A 82 -17.66 -2.94 -0.47
CA PRO A 82 -17.08 -2.55 -1.76
C PRO A 82 -17.68 -1.29 -2.35
N LYS A 83 -18.93 -0.96 -1.98
CA LYS A 83 -19.63 0.22 -2.47
C LYS A 83 -19.26 1.50 -1.72
N LYS A 84 -18.54 1.37 -0.60
CA LYS A 84 -18.27 2.48 0.32
C LYS A 84 -16.80 2.73 0.59
N THR A 85 -15.93 1.75 0.34
CA THR A 85 -14.51 1.86 0.69
C THR A 85 -13.60 1.34 -0.41
N THR A 86 -12.49 2.04 -0.58
CA THR A 86 -11.34 1.67 -1.41
C THR A 86 -10.19 1.19 -0.51
N PHE A 87 -10.54 0.56 0.62
CA PHE A 87 -9.60 0.06 1.61
C PHE A 87 -9.39 -1.44 1.46
N PHE A 88 -8.18 -1.86 1.14
CA PHE A 88 -7.87 -3.25 0.83
C PHE A 88 -6.43 -3.60 1.23
N MET A 89 -6.16 -4.89 1.33
CA MET A 89 -4.82 -5.41 1.62
C MET A 89 -3.97 -5.39 0.35
N MET A 90 -2.70 -4.98 0.43
CA MET A 90 -1.78 -4.89 -0.71
C MET A 90 -1.37 -6.26 -1.28
N ASP A 91 -2.06 -6.74 -2.31
CA ASP A 91 -1.75 -8.04 -2.92
C ASP A 91 -0.50 -8.01 -3.80
N HIS A 92 -0.06 -9.19 -4.24
CA HIS A 92 1.12 -9.33 -5.10
C HIS A 92 1.01 -8.62 -6.45
N LYS A 93 -0.19 -8.55 -7.06
CA LYS A 93 -0.37 -7.91 -8.36
C LYS A 93 -0.19 -6.40 -8.24
N ILE A 94 -0.83 -5.80 -7.24
CA ILE A 94 -0.75 -4.37 -6.95
C ILE A 94 0.65 -4.01 -6.46
N TRP A 95 1.25 -4.84 -5.62
CA TRP A 95 2.64 -4.70 -5.18
C TRP A 95 3.62 -4.63 -6.36
N ASN A 96 3.48 -5.50 -7.35
CA ASN A 96 4.32 -5.47 -8.55
C ASN A 96 4.19 -4.14 -9.32
N GLY A 97 2.98 -3.55 -9.35
CA GLY A 97 2.77 -2.22 -9.90
C GLY A 97 3.49 -1.13 -9.10
N VAL A 98 3.36 -1.15 -7.78
CA VAL A 98 4.05 -0.23 -6.85
C VAL A 98 5.58 -0.33 -7.00
N GLN A 99 6.10 -1.55 -7.08
CA GLN A 99 7.53 -1.79 -7.30
C GLN A 99 8.01 -1.14 -8.60
N ARG A 100 7.34 -1.39 -9.73
CA ARG A 100 7.72 -0.79 -11.03
C ARG A 100 7.69 0.73 -11.02
N ILE A 101 6.68 1.31 -10.37
CA ILE A 101 6.57 2.78 -10.24
C ILE A 101 7.75 3.31 -9.43
N THR A 102 8.09 2.64 -8.33
CA THR A 102 9.19 3.03 -7.44
C THR A 102 10.56 2.90 -8.13
N GLU A 103 10.77 1.85 -8.91
CA GLU A 103 11.95 1.67 -9.76
C GLU A 103 12.07 2.80 -10.79
N GLY A 104 10.94 3.22 -11.39
CA GLY A 104 10.87 4.38 -12.28
C GLY A 104 11.29 5.68 -11.57
N LEU A 105 10.72 5.94 -10.37
CA LEU A 105 11.08 7.10 -9.56
C LEU A 105 12.57 7.12 -9.20
N LEU A 106 13.15 5.97 -8.86
CA LEU A 106 14.56 5.84 -8.53
C LEU A 106 15.44 6.15 -9.76
N LYS A 107 15.09 5.59 -10.92
CA LYS A 107 15.78 5.84 -12.18
C LYS A 107 15.75 7.33 -12.56
N ASP A 108 14.57 7.96 -12.45
CA ASP A 108 14.40 9.38 -12.73
C ASP A 108 15.23 10.23 -11.77
N ALA A 109 15.26 9.91 -10.48
CA ALA A 109 16.08 10.60 -9.50
C ALA A 109 17.59 10.50 -9.81
N ILE A 110 18.06 9.36 -10.32
CA ILE A 110 19.45 9.17 -10.73
C ILE A 110 19.79 9.99 -11.98
N LEU A 111 18.90 10.03 -12.96
CA LEU A 111 19.13 10.66 -14.26
C LEU A 111 18.91 12.18 -14.27
N GLN A 112 18.21 12.74 -13.28
CA GLN A 112 17.97 14.18 -13.20
C GLN A 112 19.27 15.00 -13.06
N GLU A 113 19.35 16.13 -13.78
CA GLU A 113 20.40 17.13 -13.65
C GLU A 113 20.19 17.98 -12.39
N GLU A 114 20.45 17.39 -11.23
CA GLU A 114 20.41 18.05 -9.93
C GLU A 114 21.79 18.02 -9.25
N LYS A 115 21.99 18.90 -8.25
CA LYS A 115 23.18 18.84 -7.38
C LYS A 115 23.31 17.46 -6.73
N LEU A 116 24.55 16.98 -6.58
CA LEU A 116 24.85 15.65 -6.04
C LEU A 116 24.15 15.37 -4.71
N ASP A 117 24.15 16.32 -3.79
CA ASP A 117 23.51 16.15 -2.47
C ASP A 117 21.99 15.98 -2.56
N SER A 118 21.33 16.74 -3.43
CA SER A 118 19.88 16.60 -3.68
C SER A 118 19.56 15.24 -4.27
N LYS A 119 20.36 14.80 -5.25
CA LYS A 119 20.25 13.50 -5.89
C LYS A 119 20.40 12.37 -4.87
N LEU A 120 21.46 12.39 -4.06
CA LEU A 120 21.71 11.40 -3.01
C LEU A 120 20.59 11.37 -1.98
N LYS A 121 20.10 12.54 -1.53
CA LYS A 121 18.98 12.62 -0.59
C LYS A 121 17.72 11.99 -1.17
N LYS A 122 17.39 12.28 -2.42
CA LYS A 122 16.19 11.78 -3.10
C LYS A 122 16.27 10.27 -3.34
N THR A 123 17.37 9.76 -3.88
CA THR A 123 17.55 8.31 -4.12
C THR A 123 17.55 7.52 -2.81
N THR A 124 18.26 8.00 -1.79
CA THR A 124 18.26 7.36 -0.45
C THR A 124 16.87 7.42 0.18
N GLY A 125 16.14 8.52 0.00
CA GLY A 125 14.76 8.66 0.47
C GLY A 125 13.82 7.66 -0.16
N ILE A 126 13.86 7.53 -1.50
CA ILE A 126 13.07 6.54 -2.24
C ILE A 126 13.40 5.11 -1.79
N ALA A 127 14.69 4.78 -1.64
CA ALA A 127 15.12 3.45 -1.21
C ALA A 127 14.59 3.11 0.20
N LYS A 128 14.69 4.04 1.15
CA LYS A 128 14.17 3.85 2.51
C LYS A 128 12.66 3.64 2.55
N ASP A 129 11.92 4.43 1.78
CA ASP A 129 10.48 4.30 1.66
C ASP A 129 10.10 2.94 1.04
N TYR A 130 10.82 2.52 0.00
CA TYR A 130 10.62 1.22 -0.64
C TYR A 130 10.89 0.06 0.32
N ASP A 131 12.01 0.08 1.04
CA ASP A 131 12.39 -0.96 1.99
C ASP A 131 11.34 -1.11 3.10
N LEU A 132 10.83 0.01 3.63
CA LEU A 132 9.74 0.02 4.61
C LEU A 132 8.47 -0.63 4.03
N LEU A 133 8.06 -0.26 2.82
CA LEU A 133 6.88 -0.84 2.19
C LEU A 133 7.07 -2.34 1.90
N LEU A 134 8.26 -2.74 1.46
CA LEU A 134 8.61 -4.14 1.18
C LEU A 134 8.57 -4.98 2.47
N GLU A 135 9.07 -4.45 3.57
CA GLU A 135 9.01 -5.10 4.88
C GLU A 135 7.55 -5.35 5.29
N LEU A 136 6.69 -4.32 5.22
CA LEU A 136 5.28 -4.42 5.60
C LEU A 136 4.49 -5.36 4.68
N HIS A 137 4.77 -5.34 3.38
CA HIS A 137 4.17 -6.25 2.41
C HIS A 137 4.59 -7.70 2.68
N THR A 138 5.88 -7.95 2.93
CA THR A 138 6.43 -9.28 3.24
C THR A 138 5.84 -9.85 4.53
N LYS A 139 5.58 -8.97 5.52
CA LYS A 139 4.87 -9.30 6.75
C LYS A 139 3.36 -9.44 6.59
N LYS A 140 2.80 -9.20 5.39
CA LYS A 140 1.37 -9.28 5.08
C LYS A 140 0.51 -8.34 5.95
N ILE A 141 1.04 -7.16 6.25
CA ILE A 141 0.39 -6.14 7.09
C ILE A 141 0.27 -4.78 6.37
N LEU A 142 0.59 -4.73 5.08
CA LEU A 142 0.46 -3.52 4.26
C LEU A 142 -0.94 -3.45 3.63
N PHE A 143 -1.59 -2.31 3.81
CA PHE A 143 -2.90 -1.98 3.30
C PHE A 143 -2.84 -0.69 2.48
N VAL A 144 -3.83 -0.53 1.61
CA VAL A 144 -4.00 0.63 0.76
C VAL A 144 -5.36 1.25 1.01
N ASN A 145 -5.37 2.58 1.02
CA ASN A 145 -6.58 3.37 0.90
C ASN A 145 -6.44 4.32 -0.29
N ILE A 146 -7.50 4.47 -1.09
CA ILE A 146 -7.51 5.38 -2.24
C ILE A 146 -8.36 6.60 -1.91
N PHE A 147 -7.76 7.80 -2.01
CA PHE A 147 -8.42 9.09 -1.80
C PHE A 147 -8.30 9.96 -3.05
#